data_AF-R4WPG3-F1
#
_entry.id   AF-R4WPG3-F1
#
_cell.length_a   1.000
_cell.length_b   1.000
_cell.length_c   1.000
_cell.angle_alpha   90.00
_cell.angle_beta   90.00
_cell.angle_gamma   90.00
#
_symmetry.space_group_name_H-M   'P 1'
#
loop_
_entity.id
_entity.type
_entity.pdbx_description
1 polymer ?
#
loop_
_entity_poly.entity_id
_entity_poly.type
_entity_poly.pdbx_seq_one_letter_code
_entity_poly.pdbx_strand_id
1 'polypeptide(L)'
;MIFYNNPCYDVHFFIYSSLRTESFERIPELLRIYYESLAKNLKLLEYDDIPTFEYIEESFNKLNTYGLQVAISFRPIVTGLYPMSKLKEMYPDDFEKYFTYACVHYGGDGILKAVQESLKYFKKIGVLK
;
A
#
# COMPACT_ATOMS: atom_id res chain seq x y z
N MET A 1 -1.11 12.09 9.01
CA MET A 1 -1.70 13.36 8.54
C MET A 1 -3.01 12.97 7.86
N ILE A 2 -4.17 13.41 8.36
CA ILE A 2 -5.49 13.04 7.84
C ILE A 2 -6.06 14.30 7.18
N PHE A 3 -6.40 14.23 5.90
CA PHE A 3 -6.93 15.34 5.12
C PHE A 3 -8.01 14.84 4.18
N TYR A 4 -9.04 15.66 3.95
CA TYR A 4 -10.07 15.38 2.96
C TYR A 4 -9.46 15.47 1.56
N ASN A 5 -9.48 14.36 0.83
CA ASN A 5 -8.94 14.29 -0.53
C ASN A 5 -9.59 13.13 -1.30
N ASN A 6 -9.11 12.89 -2.52
CA ASN A 6 -9.48 11.74 -3.33
C ASN A 6 -9.28 10.45 -2.51
N PRO A 7 -10.34 9.60 -2.38
CA PRO A 7 -10.28 8.38 -1.57
C PRO A 7 -9.16 7.42 -1.98
N CYS A 8 -8.74 7.46 -3.25
CA CYS A 8 -7.71 6.59 -3.77
C CYS A 8 -6.32 6.89 -3.18
N TYR A 9 -6.06 8.04 -2.55
CA TYR A 9 -4.82 8.26 -1.80
C TYR A 9 -4.67 7.25 -0.66
N ASP A 10 -5.75 7.01 0.10
CA ASP A 10 -5.73 6.05 1.20
C ASP A 10 -5.65 4.62 0.68
N VAL A 11 -6.34 4.32 -0.43
CA VAL A 11 -6.29 3.01 -1.09
C VAL A 11 -4.87 2.72 -1.59
N HIS A 12 -4.22 3.69 -2.25
CA HIS A 12 -2.81 3.58 -2.67
C HIS A 12 -1.89 3.36 -1.48
N PHE A 13 -2.06 4.17 -0.43
CA PHE A 13 -1.25 4.04 0.77
C PHE A 13 -1.39 2.64 1.37
N PHE A 14 -2.61 2.14 1.55
CA PHE A 14 -2.89 0.81 2.09
C PHE A 14 -2.29 -0.30 1.22
N ILE A 15 -2.65 -0.33 -0.07
CA ILE A 15 -2.21 -1.39 -0.99
C ILE A 15 -0.68 -1.44 -1.06
N TYR A 16 -0.04 -0.31 -1.32
CA TYR A 16 1.39 -0.32 -1.62
C TYR A 16 2.28 -0.31 -0.38
N SER A 17 1.78 0.04 0.81
CA SER A 17 2.53 -0.10 2.07
C SER A 17 2.39 -1.49 2.70
N SER A 18 1.26 -2.17 2.50
CA SER A 18 0.86 -3.31 3.33
C SER A 18 0.73 -4.62 2.54
N LEU A 19 0.29 -4.55 1.28
CA LEU A 19 -0.01 -5.74 0.50
C LEU A 19 1.28 -6.44 0.05
N ARG A 20 1.30 -7.77 0.17
CA ARG A 20 2.37 -8.60 -0.40
C ARG A 20 2.41 -8.43 -1.93
N THR A 21 3.60 -8.28 -2.50
CA THR A 21 3.75 -7.98 -3.94
C THR A 21 3.15 -9.05 -4.83
N GLU A 22 3.14 -10.31 -4.37
CA GLU A 22 2.53 -11.44 -5.06
C GLU A 22 1.00 -11.29 -5.22
N SER A 23 0.37 -10.42 -4.42
CA SER A 23 -1.06 -10.15 -4.47
C SER A 23 -1.43 -8.93 -5.32
N PHE A 24 -0.46 -8.26 -5.96
CA PHE A 24 -0.75 -7.07 -6.78
C PHE A 24 -1.66 -7.37 -7.98
N GLU A 25 -1.65 -8.60 -8.50
CA GLU A 25 -2.58 -9.00 -9.57
C GLU A 25 -4.05 -9.00 -9.10
N ARG A 26 -4.31 -8.98 -7.78
CA ARG A 26 -5.66 -8.90 -7.21
C ARG A 26 -6.13 -7.46 -6.96
N ILE A 27 -5.32 -6.45 -7.28
CA ILE A 27 -5.70 -5.03 -7.07
C ILE A 27 -7.04 -4.69 -7.73
N PRO A 28 -7.38 -5.12 -8.96
CA PRO A 28 -8.69 -4.85 -9.55
C PRO A 28 -9.86 -5.40 -8.71
N GLU A 29 -9.72 -6.61 -8.19
CA GLU A 29 -10.71 -7.24 -7.30
C GLU A 29 -10.85 -6.45 -5.99
N LEU A 30 -9.72 -6.08 -5.37
CA LEU A 30 -9.70 -5.30 -4.14
C LEU A 30 -10.32 -3.90 -4.32
N LEU A 31 -10.07 -3.26 -5.46
CA LEU A 31 -10.63 -1.96 -5.79
C LEU A 31 -12.16 -2.04 -5.96
N ARG A 32 -12.65 -3.15 -6.53
CA ARG A 32 -14.08 -3.43 -6.64
C ARG A 32 -14.73 -3.61 -5.28
N ILE A 33 -14.13 -4.41 -4.40
CA ILE A 33 -14.60 -4.61 -3.01
C ILE A 33 -14.62 -3.28 -2.24
N TYR A 34 -13.56 -2.48 -2.39
CA TYR A 34 -13.47 -1.14 -1.79
C TYR A 34 -14.64 -0.26 -2.24
N TYR A 35 -14.88 -0.17 -3.55
CA TYR A 35 -15.98 0.61 -4.12
C TYR A 35 -17.34 0.13 -3.61
N GLU A 36 -17.60 -1.17 -3.61
CA GLU A 36 -18.88 -1.72 -3.16
C GLU A 36 -19.15 -1.39 -1.69
N SER A 37 -18.13 -1.45 -0.84
CA SER A 37 -18.20 -1.02 0.55
C SER A 37 -18.45 0.48 0.67
N LEU A 38 -17.69 1.31 -0.05
CA LEU A 38 -17.84 2.77 -0.04
C LEU A 38 -19.26 3.19 -0.46
N ALA A 39 -19.71 2.71 -1.63
CA ALA A 39 -21.03 3.05 -2.17
C ALA A 39 -22.16 2.57 -1.24
N LYS A 40 -22.05 1.37 -0.66
CA LYS A 40 -23.03 0.87 0.30
C LYS A 40 -23.12 1.77 1.53
N ASN A 41 -21.98 2.18 2.09
CA ASN A 41 -21.97 3.01 3.30
C ASN A 41 -22.45 4.44 3.02
N LEU A 42 -22.09 5.03 1.87
CA LEU A 42 -22.60 6.34 1.48
C LEU A 42 -24.13 6.35 1.31
N LYS A 43 -24.69 5.28 0.71
CA LYS A 43 -26.16 5.10 0.62
C LYS A 43 -26.81 5.01 1.99
N LEU A 44 -26.22 4.23 2.91
CA LEU A 44 -26.74 4.06 4.26
C LEU A 44 -26.73 5.37 5.06
N LEU A 45 -25.76 6.24 4.77
CA LEU A 45 -25.62 7.57 5.36
C LEU A 45 -26.40 8.66 4.60
N GLU A 46 -27.26 8.27 3.65
CA GLU A 46 -28.14 9.16 2.89
C GLU A 46 -27.40 10.24 2.09
N TYR A 47 -26.20 9.93 1.57
CA TYR A 47 -25.51 10.79 0.62
C TYR A 47 -26.08 10.64 -0.79
N ASP A 48 -26.34 11.76 -1.45
CA ASP A 48 -26.87 11.80 -2.83
C ASP A 48 -25.78 11.61 -3.89
N ASP A 49 -24.58 12.17 -3.66
CA ASP A 49 -23.45 12.11 -4.60
C ASP A 49 -22.53 10.94 -4.27
N ILE A 50 -22.77 9.80 -4.92
CA ILE A 50 -22.02 8.57 -4.72
C ILE A 50 -21.12 8.36 -5.94
N PRO A 51 -19.79 8.27 -5.77
CA PRO A 51 -18.88 8.07 -6.89
C PRO A 51 -19.20 6.76 -7.60
N THR A 52 -19.02 6.71 -8.93
CA THR A 52 -19.15 5.46 -9.69
C THR A 52 -17.88 4.62 -9.57
N PHE A 53 -17.96 3.34 -9.97
CA PHE A 53 -16.78 2.49 -9.97
C PHE A 53 -15.72 3.01 -10.97
N GLU A 54 -16.17 3.50 -12.12
CA GLU A 54 -15.32 4.07 -13.17
C GLU A 54 -14.53 5.28 -12.64
N TYR A 55 -15.17 6.14 -11.84
CA TYR A 55 -14.50 7.26 -11.18
C TYR A 55 -13.39 6.78 -10.22
N ILE A 56 -13.66 5.73 -9.44
CA ILE A 56 -12.69 5.15 -8.50
C ILE A 56 -11.52 4.53 -9.27
N GLU A 57 -11.80 3.81 -10.35
CA GLU A 57 -10.76 3.20 -11.19
C GLU A 57 -9.88 4.24 -11.87
N GLU A 58 -10.48 5.28 -12.46
CA GLU A 58 -9.73 6.39 -13.08
C GLU A 58 -8.90 7.15 -12.04
N SER A 59 -9.48 7.43 -10.86
CA SER A 59 -8.80 8.08 -9.74
C SER A 59 -7.61 7.26 -9.25
N PHE A 60 -7.79 5.95 -9.10
CA PHE A 60 -6.72 5.04 -8.71
C PHE A 60 -5.58 5.08 -9.73
N ASN A 61 -5.88 4.98 -11.03
CA ASN A 61 -4.86 4.98 -12.08
C ASN A 61 -4.08 6.31 -12.16
N LYS A 62 -4.75 7.46 -11.98
CA LYS A 62 -4.10 8.77 -11.95
C LYS A 62 -3.09 8.91 -10.81
N LEU A 63 -3.25 8.15 -9.73
CA LEU A 63 -2.40 8.19 -8.54
C LEU A 63 -1.29 7.12 -8.56
N ASN A 64 -1.07 6.40 -9.65
CA ASN A 64 -0.05 5.36 -9.74
C ASN A 64 1.37 5.84 -9.41
N THR A 65 1.73 7.09 -9.71
CA THR A 65 3.02 7.67 -9.29
C THR A 65 3.11 7.82 -7.77
N TYR A 66 2.01 8.17 -7.10
CA TYR A 66 1.96 8.18 -5.64
C TYR A 66 2.05 6.76 -5.07
N GLY A 67 1.36 5.79 -5.66
CA GLY A 67 1.51 4.37 -5.30
C GLY A 67 2.95 3.88 -5.38
N LEU A 68 3.69 4.26 -6.43
CA LEU A 68 5.11 3.98 -6.56
C LEU A 68 5.91 4.59 -5.39
N GLN A 69 5.68 5.87 -5.08
CA GLN A 69 6.35 6.54 -3.95
C GLN A 69 6.05 5.82 -2.64
N VAL A 70 4.81 5.39 -2.40
CA VAL A 70 4.45 4.58 -1.22
C VAL A 70 5.23 3.27 -1.21
N ALA A 71 5.26 2.54 -2.32
CA ALA A 71 5.92 1.23 -2.40
C ALA A 71 7.44 1.29 -2.15
N ILE A 72 8.11 2.38 -2.55
CA ILE A 72 9.57 2.51 -2.45
C ILE A 72 10.05 3.33 -1.25
N SER A 73 9.24 4.26 -0.75
CA SER A 73 9.63 5.16 0.35
C SER A 73 8.95 4.80 1.66
N PHE A 74 7.63 4.56 1.62
CA PHE A 74 6.85 4.35 2.85
C PHE A 74 6.82 2.89 3.26
N ARG A 75 6.43 1.98 2.36
CA ARG A 75 6.41 0.54 2.61
C ARG A 75 7.64 0.11 3.38
N PRO A 76 8.86 0.35 2.90
CA PRO A 76 10.00 -0.23 3.57
C PRO A 76 10.14 0.33 5.01
N ILE A 77 9.70 1.56 5.33
CA ILE A 77 9.57 2.10 6.71
C ILE A 77 8.48 1.37 7.50
N VAL A 78 7.25 1.29 6.96
CA VAL A 78 6.10 0.65 7.63
C VAL A 78 6.40 -0.82 7.92
N THR A 79 7.19 -1.46 7.06
CA THR A 79 7.58 -2.87 7.15
C THR A 79 8.87 -3.12 7.92
N GLY A 80 9.57 -2.08 8.39
CA GLY A 80 10.79 -2.19 9.22
C GLY A 80 12.11 -2.21 8.44
N LEU A 81 12.45 -1.10 7.76
CA LEU A 81 13.53 -0.93 6.77
C LEU A 81 14.98 -1.07 7.22
N TYR A 82 15.25 -1.56 8.40
CA TYR A 82 16.63 -1.66 8.82
C TYR A 82 17.08 -3.10 8.64
N PRO A 83 18.24 -3.32 7.98
CA PRO A 83 18.95 -4.58 8.13
C PRO A 83 18.95 -4.96 9.60
N MET A 84 18.81 -6.24 9.90
CA MET A 84 18.58 -6.66 11.28
C MET A 84 19.69 -6.18 12.25
N SER A 85 20.91 -6.06 11.73
CA SER A 85 22.04 -5.43 12.41
C SER A 85 21.82 -3.95 12.78
N LYS A 86 21.21 -3.15 11.89
CA LYS A 86 20.90 -1.73 12.14
C LYS A 86 19.68 -1.53 13.03
N LEU A 87 18.68 -2.42 12.98
CA LEU A 87 17.55 -2.37 13.91
C LEU A 87 18.03 -2.50 15.35
N LYS A 88 18.93 -3.46 15.60
CA LYS A 88 19.51 -3.72 16.91
C LYS A 88 20.33 -2.55 17.43
N GLU A 89 21.03 -1.86 16.54
CA GLU A 89 21.86 -0.70 16.87
C GLU A 89 21.01 0.54 17.22
N MET A 90 19.91 0.75 16.50
CA MET A 90 19.03 1.91 16.72
C MET A 90 18.05 1.74 17.88
N TYR A 91 17.57 0.51 18.10
CA TYR A 91 16.57 0.20 19.12
C TYR A 91 17.02 -1.01 19.95
N PRO A 92 18.11 -0.88 20.72
CA PRO A 92 18.69 -2.01 21.46
C PRO A 92 17.69 -2.64 22.46
N ASP A 93 16.84 -1.83 23.07
CA ASP A 93 15.88 -2.27 24.10
C ASP A 93 14.56 -2.82 23.53
N ASP A 94 14.18 -2.42 22.30
CA ASP A 94 12.92 -2.83 21.64
C ASP A 94 13.15 -3.72 20.41
N PHE A 95 14.38 -4.16 20.16
CA PHE A 95 14.80 -4.93 18.99
C PHE A 95 13.91 -6.17 18.74
N GLU A 96 13.61 -6.93 19.79
CA GLU A 96 12.75 -8.13 19.76
C GLU A 96 11.35 -7.85 19.19
N LYS A 97 10.74 -6.69 19.49
CA LYS A 97 9.43 -6.30 18.96
C LYS A 97 9.49 -6.00 17.46
N TYR A 98 10.47 -5.23 17.04
CA TYR A 98 10.65 -4.88 15.63
C TYR A 98 11.11 -6.09 14.80
N PHE A 99 11.90 -6.98 15.38
CA PHE A 99 12.29 -8.27 14.81
C PHE A 99 11.06 -9.16 14.57
N THR A 100 10.21 -9.33 15.59
CA THR A 100 8.99 -10.14 15.48
C THR A 100 8.05 -9.59 14.40
N TYR A 101 7.87 -8.26 14.35
CA TYR A 101 7.06 -7.61 13.32
C TYR A 101 7.60 -7.87 11.89
N ALA A 102 8.91 -7.70 11.69
CA ALA A 102 9.56 -7.95 10.40
C ALA A 102 9.50 -9.43 9.97
N CYS A 103 9.67 -10.37 10.92
CA CYS A 103 9.59 -11.80 10.66
C CYS A 103 8.17 -12.28 10.34
N VAL A 104 7.16 -11.82 11.10
CA VAL A 104 5.74 -12.21 10.91
C VAL A 104 5.22 -11.74 9.56
N HIS A 105 5.58 -10.53 9.13
CA HIS A 105 5.03 -9.97 7.89
C HIS A 105 5.88 -10.26 6.64
N TYR A 106 7.21 -10.40 6.77
CA TYR A 106 8.13 -10.42 5.62
C TYR A 106 9.17 -11.55 5.62
N GLY A 107 9.10 -12.50 6.56
CA GLY A 107 9.99 -13.67 6.56
C GLY A 107 11.47 -13.34 6.79
N GLY A 108 11.79 -12.19 7.40
CA GLY A 108 13.14 -11.82 7.81
C GLY A 108 13.98 -11.02 6.79
N ASP A 109 13.77 -11.21 5.48
CA ASP A 109 14.58 -10.57 4.40
C ASP A 109 13.76 -9.93 3.26
N GLY A 110 12.43 -9.85 3.40
CA GLY A 110 11.50 -9.56 2.30
C GLY A 110 11.50 -8.13 1.71
N ILE A 111 12.21 -7.16 2.29
CA ILE A 111 12.07 -5.74 1.92
C ILE A 111 12.75 -5.41 0.59
N LEU A 112 14.02 -5.80 0.39
CA LEU A 112 14.73 -5.56 -0.89
C LEU A 112 14.01 -6.27 -2.05
N LYS A 113 13.56 -7.50 -1.82
CA LYS A 113 12.74 -8.25 -2.78
C LYS A 113 11.43 -7.53 -3.06
N ALA A 114 10.71 -7.07 -2.04
CA ALA A 114 9.46 -6.33 -2.21
C ALA A 114 9.64 -5.01 -2.97
N VAL A 115 10.73 -4.27 -2.73
CA VAL A 115 11.06 -3.06 -3.50
C VAL A 115 11.33 -3.43 -4.96
N GLN A 116 12.15 -4.45 -5.22
CA GLN A 116 12.44 -4.91 -6.59
C GLN A 116 11.18 -5.39 -7.32
N GLU A 117 10.35 -6.21 -6.67
CA GLU A 117 9.08 -6.68 -7.21
C GLU A 117 8.09 -5.53 -7.45
N SER A 118 8.06 -4.53 -6.56
CA SER A 118 7.25 -3.32 -6.76
C SER A 118 7.74 -2.54 -7.98
N LEU A 119 9.06 -2.35 -8.14
CA LEU A 119 9.63 -1.69 -9.32
C LEU A 119 9.28 -2.45 -10.62
N LYS A 120 9.36 -3.79 -10.62
CA LYS A 120 8.93 -4.61 -11.77
C LYS A 120 7.46 -4.40 -12.09
N TYR A 121 6.59 -4.39 -11.08
CA TYR A 121 5.17 -4.14 -11.26
C TYR A 121 4.91 -2.74 -11.86
N PHE A 122 5.50 -1.69 -11.30
CA PHE A 122 5.32 -0.32 -11.80
C PHE A 122 5.89 -0.11 -13.20
N LYS A 123 6.90 -0.89 -13.61
CA LYS A 123 7.34 -0.97 -15.00
C LYS A 123 6.32 -1.69 -15.91
N LYS A 124 5.76 -2.82 -15.46
CA LYS A 124 4.71 -3.58 -16.18
C LYS A 124 3.49 -2.70 -16.48
N ILE A 125 3.06 -1.87 -15.52
CA ILE A 125 1.89 -0.98 -15.69
C ILE A 125 2.23 0.38 -16.33
N GLY A 126 3.46 0.56 -16.84
CA GLY A 126 3.85 1.74 -17.64
C GLY A 126 4.13 3.02 -16.84
N VAL A 127 4.26 2.94 -15.52
CA VAL A 127 4.58 4.10 -14.66
C VAL A 127 6.08 4.40 -14.71
N LEU A 128 6.91 3.36 -14.78
CA LEU A 128 8.36 3.45 -14.97
C LEU A 128 8.74 3.04 -16.41
N LYS A 129 9.73 3.73 -16.99
CA LYS A 129 10.27 3.42 -18.34
C LYS A 129 11.32 2.32 -18.29
#